data_AF-A0A535EEX3-F1
#
_entry.id   AF-A0A535EEX3-F1
#
_cell.length_a   1.000
_cell.length_b   1.000
_cell.length_c   1.000
_cell.angle_alpha   90.00
_cell.angle_beta   90.00
_cell.angle_gamma   90.00
#
_symmetry.space_group_name_H-M   'P 1'
#
loop_
_entity.id
_entity.type
_entity.pdbx_description
1 polymer ?
#
loop_
_entity_poly.entity_id
_entity_poly.type
_entity_poly.pdbx_seq_one_letter_code
_entity_poly.pdbx_strand_id
1 'polypeptide(L)'
;MHPVLALYERNAWATGQVLRTCAALDPAVLEREVPGTFGPIATTLHHVVRGEQGYLKRLTGDDPSDWVQRDQLGGLDRLAVLAEESTERLRAVLAAGPDPRRLAWGVHEGRRVGVTDWVVLVEYVQHGDDHRAQIGTALGAAGIEPPNLSTLAFVESGPTPPAGVVAGPWADAVLERFLGHSGWATEALLERSLELGEEALAATTPGTYGTLHETLTHLVDADADYLARLTGTGDEPLEGAAPPDVLRRRAERSRDGWRAYLASGPDPERETAPRGGRPGARAWMLVVQAVHHANEHRAHACSILGAHRLAHPDLDGWGYGWADGALPDGGPADPA
;
A
#
# COMPACT_ATOMS: atom_id res chain seq x y z
N MET A 1 -1.59 -19.61 -1.43
CA MET A 1 -1.21 -18.85 -0.23
C MET A 1 -2.41 -18.00 0.16
N HIS A 2 -2.66 -17.75 1.45
CA HIS A 2 -3.69 -16.78 1.82
C HIS A 2 -3.26 -15.36 1.39
N PRO A 3 -4.12 -14.52 0.78
CA PRO A 3 -3.72 -13.22 0.23
C PRO A 3 -3.04 -12.29 1.24
N VAL A 4 -3.50 -12.28 2.50
CA VAL A 4 -2.88 -11.47 3.56
C VAL A 4 -1.45 -11.88 3.88
N LEU A 5 -1.16 -13.19 3.91
CA LEU A 5 0.22 -13.65 4.11
C LEU A 5 1.10 -13.24 2.91
N ALA A 6 0.54 -13.32 1.70
CA ALA A 6 1.21 -12.88 0.48
C ALA A 6 1.51 -11.38 0.49
N LEU A 7 0.60 -10.53 1.00
CA LEU A 7 0.82 -9.09 1.12
C LEU A 7 2.01 -8.77 2.03
N TYR A 8 2.12 -9.43 3.19
CA TYR A 8 3.23 -9.20 4.12
C TYR A 8 4.58 -9.72 3.58
N GLU A 9 4.60 -10.93 3.01
CA GLU A 9 5.82 -11.47 2.39
C GLU A 9 6.26 -10.62 1.18
N ARG A 10 5.29 -10.13 0.40
CA ARG A 10 5.58 -9.19 -0.69
C ARG A 10 6.15 -7.88 -0.16
N ASN A 11 5.61 -7.31 0.92
CA ASN A 11 6.14 -6.09 1.53
C ASN A 11 7.62 -6.26 1.91
N ALA A 12 7.96 -7.35 2.61
CA ALA A 12 9.33 -7.66 3.00
C ALA A 12 10.24 -7.83 1.77
N TRP A 13 9.81 -8.62 0.78
CA TRP A 13 10.53 -8.82 -0.47
C TRP A 13 10.77 -7.49 -1.19
N ALA A 14 9.75 -6.65 -1.32
CA ALA A 14 9.81 -5.38 -2.03
C ALA A 14 10.75 -4.39 -1.32
N THR A 15 10.67 -4.26 0.00
CA THR A 15 11.62 -3.45 0.79
C THR A 15 13.05 -3.92 0.56
N GLY A 16 13.30 -5.24 0.59
CA GLY A 16 14.61 -5.80 0.29
C GLY A 16 15.10 -5.52 -1.14
N GLN A 17 14.22 -5.59 -2.16
CA GLN A 17 14.58 -5.27 -3.55
C GLN A 17 14.98 -3.80 -3.71
N VAL A 18 14.20 -2.87 -3.15
CA VAL A 18 14.49 -1.44 -3.26
C VAL A 18 15.78 -1.08 -2.54
N LEU A 19 16.00 -1.62 -1.32
CA LEU A 19 17.25 -1.40 -0.58
C LEU A 19 18.47 -1.90 -1.36
N ARG A 20 18.43 -3.13 -1.89
CA ARG A 20 19.53 -3.68 -2.71
C ARG A 20 19.79 -2.88 -3.97
N THR A 21 18.72 -2.46 -4.66
CA THR A 21 18.84 -1.65 -5.88
C THR A 21 19.49 -0.31 -5.56
N CYS A 22 19.02 0.38 -4.52
CA CYS A 22 19.53 1.70 -4.14
C CYS A 22 20.95 1.65 -3.57
N ALA A 23 21.34 0.57 -2.89
CA ALA A 23 22.70 0.40 -2.37
C ALA A 23 23.77 0.33 -3.48
N ALA A 24 23.38 -0.01 -4.71
CA ALA A 24 24.28 -0.04 -5.87
C ALA A 24 24.36 1.30 -6.64
N LEU A 25 23.57 2.31 -6.25
CA LEU A 25 23.52 3.60 -6.94
C LEU A 25 24.58 4.57 -6.40
N ASP A 26 24.87 5.59 -7.21
CA ASP A 26 25.67 6.75 -6.77
C ASP A 26 24.95 7.45 -5.60
N PRO A 27 25.63 7.73 -4.46
CA PRO A 27 25.06 8.49 -3.35
C PRO A 27 24.38 9.81 -3.75
N ALA A 28 24.88 10.49 -4.79
CA ALA A 28 24.26 11.73 -5.28
C ALA A 28 22.84 11.53 -5.83
N VAL A 29 22.52 10.34 -6.35
CA VAL A 29 21.15 9.98 -6.75
C VAL A 29 20.26 9.82 -5.53
N LEU A 30 20.79 9.23 -4.46
CA LEU A 30 20.03 8.95 -3.24
C LEU A 30 19.63 10.23 -2.47
N GLU A 31 20.39 11.30 -2.66
CA GLU A 31 20.17 12.61 -2.05
C GLU A 31 19.27 13.53 -2.89
N ARG A 32 18.91 13.14 -4.11
CA ARG A 32 18.10 13.97 -5.01
C ARG A 32 16.66 14.10 -4.52
N GLU A 33 16.19 15.34 -4.43
CA GLU A 33 14.78 15.65 -4.22
C GLU A 33 13.99 15.65 -5.53
N VAL A 34 12.80 15.07 -5.50
CA VAL A 34 11.83 15.09 -6.60
C VAL A 34 10.53 15.69 -6.07
N PRO A 35 10.02 16.78 -6.67
CA PRO A 35 8.77 17.38 -6.20
C PRO A 35 7.63 16.36 -6.14
N GLY A 36 6.84 16.44 -5.06
CA GLY A 36 5.71 15.54 -4.85
C GLY A 36 6.04 14.21 -4.15
N THR A 37 7.31 13.83 -4.03
CA THR A 37 7.70 12.67 -3.20
C THR A 37 7.94 13.09 -1.74
N PHE A 38 8.03 12.11 -0.83
CA PHE A 38 8.30 12.36 0.59
C PHE A 38 9.62 13.11 0.85
N GLY A 39 10.62 12.92 -0.02
CA GLY A 39 11.93 13.51 0.09
C GLY A 39 12.97 12.71 -0.69
N PRO A 40 14.27 12.91 -0.39
CA PRO A 40 15.34 12.12 -0.98
C PRO A 40 15.14 10.62 -0.78
N ILE A 41 15.63 9.80 -1.72
CA ILE A 41 15.50 8.33 -1.66
C ILE A 41 16.08 7.78 -0.36
N ALA A 42 17.25 8.25 0.05
CA ALA A 42 17.87 7.82 1.31
C ALA A 42 16.96 8.11 2.52
N THR A 43 16.40 9.31 2.61
CA THR A 43 15.47 9.72 3.68
C THR A 43 14.20 8.87 3.67
N THR A 44 13.63 8.63 2.48
CA THR A 44 12.43 7.81 2.32
C THR A 44 12.66 6.35 2.75
N LEU A 45 13.80 5.76 2.40
CA LEU A 45 14.15 4.40 2.84
C LEU A 45 14.26 4.30 4.37
N HIS A 46 14.94 5.27 5.00
CA HIS A 46 15.03 5.32 6.46
C HIS A 46 13.66 5.50 7.10
N HIS A 47 12.81 6.32 6.49
CA HIS A 47 11.44 6.53 6.95
C HIS A 47 10.60 5.25 6.90
N VAL A 48 10.68 4.47 5.82
CA VAL A 48 9.96 3.19 5.67
C VAL A 48 10.34 2.21 6.78
N VAL A 49 11.64 1.90 6.93
CA VAL A 49 12.06 0.91 7.94
C VAL A 49 11.77 1.40 9.35
N ARG A 50 11.93 2.69 9.63
CA ARG A 50 11.55 3.28 10.91
C ARG A 50 10.03 3.17 11.17
N GLY A 51 9.21 3.37 10.14
CA GLY A 51 7.76 3.20 10.20
C GLY A 51 7.39 1.78 10.62
N GLU A 52 7.94 0.79 9.91
CA GLU A 52 7.77 -0.64 10.23
C GLU A 52 8.18 -0.98 11.68
N GLN A 53 9.32 -0.46 12.16
CA GLN A 53 9.72 -0.60 13.56
C GLN A 53 8.69 -0.01 14.55
N GLY A 54 8.13 1.15 14.21
CA GLY A 54 7.09 1.82 15.00
C GLY A 54 5.78 1.02 15.06
N TYR A 55 5.35 0.47 13.93
CA TYR A 55 4.16 -0.38 13.84
C TYR A 55 4.34 -1.66 14.66
N LEU A 56 5.49 -2.32 14.56
CA LEU A 56 5.80 -3.51 15.36
C LEU A 56 5.87 -3.19 16.85
N LYS A 57 6.48 -2.08 17.25
CA LYS A 57 6.45 -1.60 18.64
C LYS A 57 5.02 -1.43 19.14
N ARG A 58 4.11 -0.93 18.30
CA ARG A 58 2.69 -0.76 18.66
C ARG A 58 1.94 -2.08 18.79
N LEU A 59 2.24 -3.05 17.93
CA LEU A 59 1.62 -4.38 17.97
C LEU A 59 2.12 -5.22 19.14
N THR A 60 3.44 -5.26 19.37
CA THR A 60 4.05 -6.17 20.37
C THR A 60 4.34 -5.51 21.71
N GLY A 61 4.54 -4.20 21.75
CA GLY A 61 5.06 -3.48 22.92
C GLY A 61 6.58 -3.53 23.06
N ASP A 62 7.29 -4.28 22.21
CA ASP A 62 8.74 -4.46 22.28
C ASP A 62 9.48 -3.49 21.37
N ASP A 63 10.63 -3.00 21.83
CA ASP A 63 11.53 -2.22 20.99
C ASP A 63 12.30 -3.11 20.00
N PRO A 64 12.65 -2.59 18.80
CA PRO A 64 13.65 -3.24 17.95
C PRO A 64 14.99 -3.34 18.66
N SER A 65 15.88 -4.19 18.15
CA SER A 65 17.26 -4.30 18.66
C SER A 65 18.03 -2.98 18.57
N ASP A 66 17.76 -2.20 17.52
CA ASP A 66 18.31 -0.88 17.29
C ASP A 66 17.31 -0.02 16.49
N TRP A 67 17.07 1.21 16.97
CA TRP A 67 16.13 2.14 16.34
C TRP A 67 16.77 2.88 15.16
N VAL A 68 16.04 2.98 14.06
CA VAL A 68 16.36 3.97 13.02
C VAL A 68 16.02 5.36 13.56
N GLN A 69 17.05 6.21 13.68
CA GLN A 69 16.91 7.58 14.19
C GLN A 69 16.42 8.52 13.08
N ARG A 70 15.61 9.52 13.45
CA ARG A 70 15.01 10.47 12.47
C ARG A 70 16.03 11.43 11.87
N ASP A 71 17.04 11.81 12.67
CA ASP A 71 18.01 12.85 12.39
C ASP A 71 19.39 12.29 12.00
N GLN A 72 19.52 10.96 11.90
CA GLN A 72 20.79 10.30 11.59
C GLN A 72 20.55 9.21 10.53
N LEU A 73 20.89 9.53 9.29
CA LEU A 73 20.92 8.54 8.21
C LEU A 73 22.13 7.61 8.39
N GLY A 74 21.88 6.31 8.39
CA GLY A 74 22.91 5.27 8.38
C GLY A 74 23.16 4.73 6.97
N GLY A 75 24.07 3.78 6.85
CA GLY A 75 24.30 3.04 5.60
C GLY A 75 23.13 2.12 5.26
N LEU A 76 22.84 1.94 3.97
CA LEU A 76 21.75 1.08 3.51
C LEU A 76 21.94 -0.41 3.89
N ASP A 77 23.18 -0.86 4.09
CA ASP A 77 23.47 -2.21 4.60
C ASP A 77 22.91 -2.41 6.02
N ARG A 78 23.09 -1.43 6.91
CA ARG A 78 22.49 -1.46 8.26
C ARG A 78 20.96 -1.46 8.14
N LEU A 79 20.43 -0.65 7.23
CA LEU A 79 18.99 -0.54 7.04
C LEU A 79 18.37 -1.85 6.55
N ALA A 80 19.06 -2.59 5.69
CA ALA A 80 18.66 -3.92 5.24
C ALA A 80 18.62 -4.95 6.39
N VAL A 81 19.60 -4.92 7.30
CA VAL A 81 19.59 -5.78 8.50
C VAL A 81 18.38 -5.47 9.39
N LEU A 82 18.06 -4.19 9.59
CA LEU A 82 16.90 -3.78 10.41
C LEU A 82 15.55 -4.09 9.74
N ALA A 83 15.48 -4.07 8.41
CA ALA A 83 14.30 -4.49 7.66
C ALA A 83 14.08 -6.02 7.75
N GLU A 84 15.16 -6.80 7.69
CA GLU A 84 15.11 -8.26 7.92
C GLU A 84 14.63 -8.57 9.36
N GLU A 85 15.15 -7.87 10.37
CA GLU A 85 14.68 -8.00 11.75
C GLU A 85 13.18 -7.70 11.87
N SER A 86 12.72 -6.61 11.24
CA SER A 86 11.30 -6.23 11.23
C SER A 86 10.44 -7.30 10.57
N THR A 87 10.94 -7.93 9.50
CA THR A 87 10.29 -9.05 8.82
C THR A 87 10.13 -10.26 9.75
N GLU A 88 11.19 -10.65 10.48
CA GLU A 88 11.11 -11.77 11.43
C GLU A 88 10.16 -11.47 12.60
N ARG A 89 10.19 -10.24 13.12
CA ARG A 89 9.25 -9.80 14.15
C ARG A 89 7.80 -9.80 13.66
N LEU A 90 7.55 -9.35 12.43
CA LEU A 90 6.22 -9.43 11.83
C LEU A 90 5.77 -10.89 11.69
N ARG A 91 6.62 -11.79 11.18
CA ARG A 91 6.30 -13.22 11.08
C ARG A 91 5.93 -13.81 12.44
N ALA A 92 6.61 -13.42 13.52
CA ALA A 92 6.24 -13.82 14.88
C ALA A 92 4.86 -13.29 15.31
N VAL A 93 4.51 -12.04 14.97
CA VAL A 93 3.16 -11.49 15.19
C VAL A 93 2.11 -12.32 14.45
N LEU A 94 2.35 -12.62 13.17
CA LEU A 94 1.40 -13.40 12.35
C LEU A 94 1.26 -14.84 12.88
N ALA A 95 2.35 -15.47 13.32
CA ALA A 95 2.35 -16.81 13.90
C ALA A 95 1.55 -16.87 15.22
N ALA A 96 1.53 -15.78 15.99
CA ALA A 96 0.74 -15.68 17.21
C ALA A 96 -0.78 -15.53 16.96
N GLY A 97 -1.20 -15.30 15.70
CA GLY A 97 -2.61 -15.11 15.34
C GLY A 97 -3.17 -13.80 15.91
N PRO A 98 -2.83 -12.63 15.33
CA PRO A 98 -3.20 -11.34 15.88
C PRO A 98 -4.73 -11.19 15.96
N ASP A 99 -5.22 -10.42 16.94
CA ASP A 99 -6.63 -10.03 17.01
C ASP A 99 -6.80 -8.65 16.35
N PRO A 100 -7.32 -8.56 15.10
CA PRO A 100 -7.51 -7.28 14.41
C PRO A 100 -8.47 -6.33 15.14
N ARG A 101 -9.28 -6.83 16.10
CA ARG A 101 -10.22 -6.02 16.89
C ARG A 101 -9.65 -5.56 18.22
N ARG A 102 -8.44 -5.99 18.59
CA ARG A 102 -7.81 -5.54 19.83
C ARG A 102 -7.62 -4.03 19.78
N LEU A 103 -8.10 -3.34 20.81
CA LEU A 103 -8.02 -1.88 20.95
C LEU A 103 -6.93 -1.51 21.97
N ALA A 104 -5.91 -0.79 21.51
CA ALA A 104 -4.85 -0.25 22.35
C ALA A 104 -4.99 1.26 22.50
N TRP A 105 -4.97 1.76 23.75
CA TRP A 105 -5.05 3.18 24.06
C TRP A 105 -3.66 3.80 24.18
N GLY A 106 -3.49 5.00 23.63
CA GLY A 106 -2.30 5.84 23.82
C GLY A 106 -2.66 7.30 23.97
N VAL A 107 -1.63 8.14 24.11
CA VAL A 107 -1.78 9.60 24.10
C VAL A 107 -1.17 10.16 22.81
N HIS A 108 -1.94 10.96 22.09
CA HIS A 108 -1.51 11.68 20.89
C HIS A 108 -1.95 13.13 21.02
N GLU A 109 -1.00 14.07 20.93
CA GLU A 109 -1.25 15.52 21.08
C GLU A 109 -2.10 15.88 22.31
N GLY A 110 -1.81 15.24 23.46
CA GLY A 110 -2.53 15.47 24.71
C GLY A 110 -3.96 14.89 24.76
N ARG A 111 -4.37 14.12 23.76
CA ARG A 111 -5.64 13.38 23.73
C ARG A 111 -5.42 11.89 23.88
N ARG A 112 -6.34 11.21 24.56
CA ARG A 112 -6.38 9.74 24.55
C ARG A 112 -6.96 9.28 23.22
N VAL A 113 -6.23 8.45 22.50
CA VAL A 113 -6.68 7.89 21.22
C VAL A 113 -6.56 6.37 21.30
N GLY A 114 -7.68 5.70 21.00
CA GLY A 114 -7.70 4.25 20.83
C GLY A 114 -7.28 3.90 19.40
N VAL A 115 -6.50 2.84 19.24
CA VAL A 115 -6.16 2.30 17.92
C VAL A 115 -6.48 0.82 17.89
N THR A 116 -7.31 0.41 16.94
CA THR A 116 -7.58 -1.00 16.70
C THR A 116 -6.44 -1.63 15.91
N ASP A 117 -6.00 -2.83 16.26
CA ASP A 117 -4.80 -3.46 15.67
C ASP A 117 -4.89 -3.63 14.15
N TRP A 118 -6.08 -3.80 13.58
CA TRP A 118 -6.23 -3.87 12.12
C TRP A 118 -5.69 -2.63 11.42
N VAL A 119 -5.81 -1.43 12.02
CA VAL A 119 -5.29 -0.17 11.44
C VAL A 119 -3.79 -0.28 11.25
N VAL A 120 -3.07 -0.77 12.27
CA VAL A 120 -1.62 -0.93 12.23
C VAL A 120 -1.18 -2.03 11.25
N LEU A 121 -1.94 -3.13 11.20
CA LEU A 121 -1.69 -4.25 10.29
C LEU A 121 -1.83 -3.84 8.80
N VAL A 122 -2.85 -3.04 8.51
CA VAL A 122 -3.13 -2.51 7.17
C VAL A 122 -2.12 -1.44 6.77
N GLU A 123 -1.85 -0.50 7.69
CA GLU A 123 -0.86 0.56 7.54
C GLU A 123 0.53 0.01 7.24
N TYR A 124 0.95 -1.09 7.90
CA TYR A 124 2.28 -1.69 7.71
C TYR A 124 2.62 -1.95 6.24
N VAL A 125 1.65 -2.44 5.46
CA VAL A 125 1.86 -2.77 4.03
C VAL A 125 1.66 -1.54 3.15
N GLN A 126 0.64 -0.72 3.44
CA GLN A 126 0.28 0.43 2.61
C GLN A 126 1.31 1.54 2.68
N HIS A 127 1.76 1.89 3.89
CA HIS A 127 2.82 2.88 4.11
C HIS A 127 4.10 2.52 3.35
N GLY A 128 4.49 1.23 3.41
CA GLY A 128 5.62 0.72 2.65
C GLY A 128 5.42 0.82 1.14
N ASP A 129 4.25 0.43 0.62
CA ASP A 129 3.96 0.47 -0.82
C ASP A 129 3.97 1.91 -1.35
N ASP A 130 3.35 2.85 -0.63
CA ASP A 130 3.27 4.25 -1.03
C ASP A 130 4.65 4.88 -1.17
N HIS A 131 5.52 4.70 -0.17
CA HIS A 131 6.87 5.25 -0.21
C HIS A 131 7.78 4.53 -1.20
N ARG A 132 7.61 3.22 -1.43
CA ARG A 132 8.34 2.51 -2.49
C ARG A 132 7.92 3.00 -3.89
N ALA A 133 6.64 3.31 -4.10
CA ALA A 133 6.17 3.92 -5.34
C ALA A 133 6.75 5.33 -5.54
N GLN A 134 6.86 6.14 -4.48
CA GLN A 134 7.55 7.43 -4.53
C GLN A 134 9.04 7.30 -4.84
N ILE A 135 9.72 6.26 -4.32
CA ILE A 135 11.10 5.95 -4.70
C ILE A 135 11.16 5.59 -6.19
N GLY A 136 10.21 4.80 -6.70
CA GLY A 136 10.09 4.50 -8.13
C GLY A 136 9.93 5.78 -8.98
N THR A 137 9.07 6.70 -8.54
CA THR A 137 8.93 8.03 -9.17
C THR A 137 10.26 8.79 -9.17
N ALA A 138 10.99 8.79 -8.05
CA ALA A 138 12.27 9.49 -7.95
C ALA A 138 13.35 8.88 -8.86
N LEU A 139 13.43 7.55 -8.94
CA LEU A 139 14.34 6.84 -9.84
C LEU A 139 13.99 7.11 -11.30
N GLY A 140 12.70 7.02 -11.67
CA GLY A 140 12.23 7.32 -13.02
C GLY A 140 12.51 8.77 -13.44
N ALA A 141 12.33 9.75 -12.54
CA ALA A 141 12.68 11.15 -12.76
C ALA A 141 14.20 11.38 -12.93
N ALA A 142 15.03 10.44 -12.47
CA ALA A 142 16.47 10.41 -12.70
C ALA A 142 16.87 9.62 -13.96
N GLY A 143 15.90 9.06 -14.71
CA GLY A 143 16.18 8.20 -15.87
C GLY A 143 16.73 6.83 -15.49
N ILE A 144 16.53 6.41 -14.24
CA ILE A 144 16.94 5.10 -13.72
C ILE A 144 15.70 4.21 -13.67
N GLU A 145 15.80 3.03 -14.26
CA GLU A 145 14.71 2.05 -14.22
C GLU A 145 14.46 1.61 -12.77
N PRO A 146 13.23 1.80 -12.22
CA PRO A 146 12.89 1.31 -10.89
C PRO A 146 12.95 -0.23 -10.83
N PRO A 147 13.20 -0.83 -9.65
CA PRO A 147 13.08 -2.28 -9.52
C PRO A 147 11.64 -2.71 -9.82
N ASN A 148 11.46 -3.82 -10.55
CA ASN A 148 10.14 -4.37 -10.81
C ASN A 148 9.57 -5.00 -9.52
N LEU A 149 8.58 -4.33 -8.91
CA LEU A 149 7.92 -4.77 -7.67
C LEU A 149 6.54 -5.41 -7.91
N SER A 150 6.19 -5.74 -9.16
CA SER A 150 4.89 -6.32 -9.49
C SER A 150 4.64 -7.64 -8.73
N THR A 151 3.36 -8.00 -8.55
CA THR A 151 3.01 -9.30 -7.94
C THR A 151 3.53 -10.48 -8.76
N LEU A 152 3.67 -10.31 -10.09
CA LEU A 152 4.28 -11.33 -10.94
C LEU A 152 5.77 -11.53 -10.62
N ALA A 153 6.54 -10.45 -10.55
CA ALA A 153 7.95 -10.52 -10.17
C ALA A 153 8.13 -11.10 -8.75
N PHE A 154 7.22 -10.77 -7.82
CA PHE A 154 7.18 -11.41 -6.51
C PHE A 154 6.97 -12.92 -6.63
N VAL A 155 5.98 -13.39 -7.40
CA VAL A 155 5.71 -14.83 -7.59
C VAL A 155 6.87 -15.55 -8.27
N GLU A 156 7.51 -14.93 -9.26
CA GLU A 156 8.68 -15.47 -9.96
C GLU A 156 9.90 -15.61 -9.04
N SER A 157 9.97 -14.81 -7.97
CA SER A 157 11.00 -14.98 -6.94
C SER A 157 10.84 -16.23 -6.06
N GLY A 158 9.72 -16.95 -6.21
CA GLY A 158 9.44 -18.20 -5.51
C GLY A 158 9.06 -18.03 -4.03
N PRO A 159 8.10 -17.16 -3.68
CA PRO A 159 7.77 -16.87 -2.30
C PRO A 159 7.08 -18.07 -1.65
N THR A 160 7.50 -18.39 -0.43
CA THR A 160 6.86 -19.41 0.40
C THR A 160 6.03 -18.75 1.50
N PRO A 161 4.91 -19.37 1.93
CA PRO A 161 4.20 -18.88 3.11
C PRO A 161 5.14 -18.85 4.32
N PRO A 162 4.98 -17.90 5.25
CA PRO A 162 5.82 -17.84 6.43
C PRO A 162 5.67 -19.13 7.25
N ALA A 163 6.81 -19.71 7.63
CA ALA A 163 6.85 -21.00 8.31
C ALA A 163 6.09 -20.95 9.64
N GLY A 164 5.25 -21.96 9.89
CA GLY A 164 4.47 -22.06 11.13
C GLY A 164 3.30 -21.08 11.24
N VAL A 165 3.03 -20.26 10.21
CA VAL A 165 1.88 -19.35 10.19
C VAL A 165 0.70 -20.02 9.50
N VAL A 166 -0.43 -20.10 10.20
CA VAL A 166 -1.69 -20.57 9.65
C VAL A 166 -2.63 -19.38 9.52
N ALA A 167 -3.00 -19.04 8.29
CA ALA A 167 -4.06 -18.06 8.05
C ALA A 167 -5.38 -18.62 8.60
N GLY A 168 -6.10 -17.79 9.35
CA GLY A 168 -7.40 -18.13 9.93
C GLY A 168 -8.34 -16.93 9.90
N PRO A 169 -9.38 -16.90 10.74
CA PRO A 169 -10.39 -15.83 10.74
C PRO A 169 -9.83 -14.42 10.91
N TRP A 170 -8.68 -14.28 11.59
CA TRP A 170 -7.99 -13.00 11.70
C TRP A 170 -7.51 -12.48 10.34
N ALA A 171 -7.05 -13.38 9.46
CA ALA A 171 -6.50 -13.05 8.16
C ALA A 171 -7.63 -12.65 7.19
N ASP A 172 -8.77 -13.34 7.24
CA ASP A 172 -9.96 -12.95 6.49
C ASP A 172 -10.44 -11.55 6.92
N ALA A 173 -10.51 -11.30 8.22
CA ALA A 173 -10.90 -10.00 8.77
C ALA A 173 -9.93 -8.87 8.38
N VAL A 174 -8.62 -9.14 8.31
CA VAL A 174 -7.63 -8.16 7.82
C VAL A 174 -7.74 -7.96 6.31
N LEU A 175 -8.05 -9.00 5.53
CA LEU A 175 -8.24 -8.88 4.08
C LEU A 175 -9.41 -7.97 3.73
N GLU A 176 -10.51 -8.08 4.47
CA GLU A 176 -11.65 -7.16 4.36
C GLU A 176 -11.23 -5.70 4.57
N ARG A 177 -10.30 -5.44 5.50
CA ARG A 177 -9.78 -4.09 5.76
C ARG A 177 -8.86 -3.58 4.66
N PHE A 178 -8.00 -4.41 4.09
CA PHE A 178 -7.17 -4.02 2.94
C PHE A 178 -8.02 -3.60 1.73
N LEU A 179 -9.04 -4.39 1.39
CA LEU A 179 -9.91 -4.08 0.25
C LEU A 179 -10.89 -2.94 0.57
N GLY A 180 -11.35 -2.84 1.83
CA GLY A 180 -12.14 -1.71 2.32
C GLY A 180 -11.39 -0.38 2.22
N HIS A 181 -10.13 -0.36 2.68
CA HIS A 181 -9.24 0.79 2.50
C HIS A 181 -9.04 1.11 1.03
N SER A 182 -8.69 0.12 0.20
CA SER A 182 -8.37 0.38 -1.21
C SER A 182 -9.55 1.01 -1.95
N GLY A 183 -10.78 0.56 -1.68
CA GLY A 183 -12.00 1.17 -2.22
C GLY A 183 -12.20 2.60 -1.72
N TRP A 184 -12.14 2.82 -0.40
CA TRP A 184 -12.29 4.15 0.20
C TRP A 184 -11.24 5.15 -0.30
N ALA A 185 -9.97 4.75 -0.34
CA ALA A 185 -8.87 5.61 -0.75
C ALA A 185 -8.96 5.98 -2.24
N THR A 186 -9.40 5.03 -3.08
CA THR A 186 -9.65 5.29 -4.51
C THR A 186 -10.78 6.28 -4.71
N GLU A 187 -11.90 6.11 -4.02
CA GLU A 187 -13.05 7.03 -4.10
C GLU A 187 -12.67 8.44 -3.60
N ALA A 188 -11.99 8.53 -2.44
CA ALA A 188 -11.56 9.81 -1.87
C ALA A 188 -10.59 10.56 -2.79
N LEU A 189 -9.60 9.87 -3.36
CA LEU A 189 -8.68 10.46 -4.32
C LEU A 189 -9.38 10.91 -5.60
N LEU A 190 -10.28 10.07 -6.13
CA LEU A 190 -11.03 10.36 -7.34
C LEU A 190 -11.86 11.63 -7.17
N GLU A 191 -12.68 11.71 -6.12
CA GLU A 191 -13.50 12.91 -5.87
C GLU A 191 -12.63 14.15 -5.70
N ARG A 192 -11.57 14.05 -4.89
CA ARG A 192 -10.68 15.20 -4.68
C ARG A 192 -10.04 15.69 -5.98
N SER A 193 -9.62 14.77 -6.85
CA SER A 193 -8.98 15.10 -8.13
C SER A 193 -9.97 15.71 -9.11
N LEU A 194 -11.21 15.22 -9.15
CA LEU A 194 -12.27 15.76 -10.01
C LEU A 194 -12.71 17.17 -9.58
N GLU A 195 -12.73 17.45 -8.27
CA GLU A 195 -13.01 18.79 -7.73
C GLU A 195 -11.98 19.85 -8.11
N LEU A 196 -10.72 19.45 -8.31
CA LEU A 196 -9.63 20.36 -8.68
C LEU A 196 -9.72 20.86 -10.13
N GLY A 197 -10.52 20.20 -10.98
CA GLY A 197 -10.81 20.63 -12.35
C GLY A 197 -9.80 20.15 -13.41
N GLU A 198 -10.07 20.52 -14.66
CA GLU A 198 -9.36 19.99 -15.84
C GLU A 198 -7.85 20.29 -15.85
N GLU A 199 -7.43 21.45 -15.34
CA GLU A 199 -6.00 21.81 -15.26
C GLU A 199 -5.23 20.85 -14.35
N ALA A 200 -5.80 20.51 -13.19
CA ALA A 200 -5.21 19.53 -12.28
C ALA A 200 -5.22 18.12 -12.87
N LEU A 201 -6.32 17.74 -13.54
CA LEU A 201 -6.44 16.43 -14.20
C LEU A 201 -5.41 16.25 -15.33
N ALA A 202 -5.08 17.33 -16.05
CA ALA A 202 -4.05 17.33 -17.09
C ALA A 202 -2.61 17.37 -16.55
N ALA A 203 -2.41 17.60 -15.25
CA ALA A 203 -1.09 17.69 -14.64
C ALA A 203 -0.36 16.33 -14.65
N THR A 204 0.97 16.36 -14.74
CA THR A 204 1.83 15.17 -14.67
C THR A 204 3.15 15.52 -13.98
N THR A 205 3.92 14.51 -13.56
CA THR A 205 5.26 14.65 -12.99
C THR A 205 6.17 13.52 -13.52
N PRO A 206 7.45 13.80 -13.85
CA PRO A 206 8.38 12.76 -14.30
C PRO A 206 8.44 11.57 -13.33
N GLY A 207 8.49 10.36 -13.88
CA GLY A 207 8.53 9.12 -13.10
C GLY A 207 7.15 8.59 -12.65
N THR A 208 6.06 9.30 -12.94
CA THR A 208 4.69 8.80 -12.74
C THR A 208 4.10 8.21 -14.02
N TYR A 209 3.01 7.45 -13.90
CA TYR A 209 2.37 6.73 -15.02
C TYR A 209 1.98 7.60 -16.22
N GLY A 210 1.52 8.83 -15.98
CA GLY A 210 1.02 9.73 -17.01
C GLY A 210 0.46 10.99 -16.40
N THR A 211 -0.59 11.56 -17.00
CA THR A 211 -1.38 12.62 -16.35
C THR A 211 -2.14 12.07 -15.14
N LEU A 212 -2.60 12.97 -14.26
CA LEU A 212 -3.47 12.60 -13.15
C LEU A 212 -4.73 11.87 -13.65
N HIS A 213 -5.33 12.35 -14.74
CA HIS A 213 -6.53 11.73 -15.31
C HIS A 213 -6.28 10.33 -15.88
N GLU A 214 -5.20 10.14 -16.64
CA GLU A 214 -4.81 8.82 -17.15
C GLU A 214 -4.49 7.86 -16.00
N THR A 215 -3.82 8.35 -14.95
CA THR A 215 -3.52 7.56 -13.74
C THR A 215 -4.79 7.11 -13.03
N LEU A 216 -5.78 7.99 -12.84
CA LEU A 216 -7.07 7.66 -12.23
C LEU A 216 -7.87 6.68 -13.09
N THR A 217 -7.86 6.86 -14.42
CA THR A 217 -8.56 5.96 -15.35
C THR A 217 -7.94 4.56 -15.31
N HIS A 218 -6.61 4.47 -15.40
CA HIS A 218 -5.88 3.21 -15.31
C HIS A 218 -6.09 2.52 -13.96
N LEU A 219 -6.07 3.27 -12.86
CA LEU A 219 -6.33 2.75 -11.52
C LEU A 219 -7.70 2.06 -11.42
N VAL A 220 -8.78 2.74 -11.82
CA VAL A 220 -10.14 2.17 -11.69
C VAL A 220 -10.41 1.05 -12.70
N ASP A 221 -9.80 1.11 -13.89
CA ASP A 221 -9.98 0.07 -14.90
C ASP A 221 -9.21 -1.21 -14.52
N ALA A 222 -7.97 -1.08 -14.04
CA ALA A 222 -7.18 -2.21 -13.58
C ALA A 222 -7.84 -2.94 -12.40
N ASP A 223 -8.37 -2.19 -11.41
CA ASP A 223 -9.09 -2.79 -10.28
C ASP A 223 -10.31 -3.60 -10.73
N ALA A 224 -11.10 -3.04 -11.66
CA ALA A 224 -12.24 -3.72 -12.26
C ALA A 224 -11.82 -4.95 -13.09
N ASP A 225 -10.70 -4.88 -13.81
CA ASP A 225 -10.17 -6.00 -14.58
C ASP A 225 -9.71 -7.17 -13.69
N TYR A 226 -9.02 -6.89 -12.58
CA TYR A 226 -8.63 -7.93 -11.63
C TYR A 226 -9.85 -8.63 -11.04
N LEU A 227 -10.88 -7.86 -10.66
CA LEU A 227 -12.15 -8.43 -10.21
C LEU A 227 -12.83 -9.25 -11.32
N ALA A 228 -12.83 -8.76 -12.57
CA ALA A 228 -13.42 -9.48 -13.70
C ALA A 228 -12.72 -10.80 -14.04
N ARG A 229 -11.40 -10.87 -13.83
CA ARG A 229 -10.64 -12.11 -13.94
C ARG A 229 -11.00 -13.10 -12.83
N LEU A 230 -11.38 -12.61 -11.66
CA LEU A 230 -11.83 -13.45 -10.54
C LEU A 230 -13.27 -13.94 -10.73
N THR A 231 -14.20 -13.06 -11.12
CA THR A 231 -15.64 -13.35 -11.13
C THR A 231 -16.15 -13.82 -12.49
N GLY A 232 -15.41 -13.56 -13.56
CA GLY A 232 -15.84 -13.80 -14.94
C GLY A 232 -16.71 -12.69 -15.53
N THR A 233 -17.18 -11.75 -14.70
CA THR A 233 -18.02 -10.61 -15.13
C THR A 233 -17.18 -9.34 -15.11
N GLY A 234 -17.11 -8.64 -16.24
CA GLY A 234 -16.33 -7.42 -16.35
C GLY A 234 -16.93 -6.47 -17.37
N ASP A 235 -16.53 -5.21 -17.26
CA ASP A 235 -16.84 -4.16 -18.21
C ASP A 235 -15.84 -4.16 -19.38
N GLU A 236 -16.12 -3.36 -20.40
CA GLU A 236 -15.15 -3.04 -21.45
C GLU A 236 -13.98 -2.21 -20.86
N PRO A 237 -12.74 -2.39 -21.36
CA PRO A 237 -11.58 -1.61 -20.92
C PRO A 237 -11.79 -0.11 -21.13
N LEU A 238 -11.22 0.69 -20.23
CA LEU A 238 -11.14 2.15 -20.39
C LEU A 238 -9.80 2.53 -21.01
N GLU A 239 -9.81 3.52 -21.91
CA GLU A 239 -8.58 4.05 -22.53
C GLU A 239 -8.45 5.55 -22.27
N GLY A 240 -7.22 6.01 -22.02
CA GLY A 240 -6.89 7.42 -21.86
C GLY A 240 -7.62 8.08 -20.67
N ALA A 241 -8.17 9.27 -20.92
CA ALA A 241 -8.90 10.06 -19.94
C ALA A 241 -10.41 9.78 -20.01
N ALA A 242 -10.91 8.86 -19.18
CA ALA A 242 -12.33 8.49 -19.20
C ALA A 242 -13.23 9.55 -18.54
N PRO A 243 -14.51 9.68 -18.94
CA PRO A 243 -15.42 10.65 -18.35
C PRO A 243 -15.61 10.49 -16.83
N PRO A 244 -15.74 11.58 -16.05
CA PRO A 244 -15.85 11.51 -14.59
C PRO A 244 -16.97 10.61 -14.06
N ASP A 245 -18.13 10.60 -14.72
CA ASP A 245 -19.27 9.77 -14.34
C ASP A 245 -19.01 8.27 -14.59
N VAL A 246 -18.19 7.94 -15.60
CA VAL A 246 -17.73 6.57 -15.86
C VAL A 246 -16.77 6.11 -14.77
N LEU A 247 -15.82 6.97 -14.38
CA LEU A 247 -14.85 6.69 -13.31
C LEU A 247 -15.55 6.39 -11.97
N ARG A 248 -16.48 7.27 -11.55
CA ARG A 248 -17.25 7.09 -10.31
C ARG A 248 -18.02 5.79 -10.30
N ARG A 249 -18.82 5.55 -11.35
CA ARG A 249 -19.61 4.31 -11.45
C ARG A 249 -18.72 3.07 -11.48
N ARG A 250 -17.51 3.14 -12.05
CA ARG A 250 -16.58 2.00 -12.07
C ARG A 250 -16.02 1.74 -10.68
N ALA A 251 -15.53 2.77 -9.99
CA ALA A 251 -15.01 2.65 -8.62
C ALA A 251 -16.07 2.08 -7.65
N GLU A 252 -17.30 2.61 -7.70
CA GLU A 252 -18.41 2.12 -6.88
C GLU A 252 -18.72 0.64 -7.16
N ARG A 253 -18.78 0.23 -8.44
CA ARG A 253 -19.01 -1.17 -8.82
C ARG A 253 -17.89 -2.08 -8.35
N SER A 254 -16.64 -1.66 -8.48
CA SER A 254 -15.51 -2.47 -8.00
C SER A 254 -15.53 -2.61 -6.48
N ARG A 255 -15.81 -1.54 -5.72
CA ARG A 255 -15.98 -1.60 -4.26
C ARG A 255 -17.03 -2.63 -3.86
N ASP A 256 -18.22 -2.54 -4.45
CA ASP A 256 -19.32 -3.45 -4.14
C ASP A 256 -19.03 -4.89 -4.61
N GLY A 257 -18.35 -5.02 -5.75
CA GLY A 257 -17.93 -6.28 -6.31
C GLY A 257 -16.85 -7.00 -5.49
N TRP A 258 -15.87 -6.29 -4.94
CA TRP A 258 -14.90 -6.85 -4.00
C TRP A 258 -15.57 -7.33 -2.71
N ARG A 259 -16.54 -6.57 -2.17
CA ARG A 259 -17.34 -7.01 -1.01
C ARG A 259 -18.11 -8.29 -1.31
N ALA A 260 -18.76 -8.36 -2.47
CA ALA A 260 -19.48 -9.56 -2.90
C ALA A 260 -18.54 -10.75 -3.13
N TYR A 261 -17.36 -10.51 -3.72
CA TYR A 261 -16.34 -11.53 -3.92
C TYR A 261 -15.88 -12.13 -2.59
N LEU A 262 -15.53 -11.31 -1.59
CA LEU A 262 -15.15 -11.79 -0.26
C LEU A 262 -16.29 -12.55 0.42
N ALA A 263 -17.51 -12.01 0.38
CA ALA A 263 -18.68 -12.65 0.99
C ALA A 263 -19.02 -14.03 0.40
N SER A 264 -18.55 -14.33 -0.82
CA SER A 264 -18.72 -15.63 -1.46
C SER A 264 -17.81 -16.74 -0.88
N GLY A 265 -16.86 -16.39 -0.02
CA GLY A 265 -15.89 -17.33 0.55
C GLY A 265 -14.98 -17.98 -0.50
N PRO A 266 -14.26 -17.19 -1.32
CA PRO A 266 -13.53 -17.72 -2.46
C PRO A 266 -12.29 -18.50 -2.02
N ASP A 267 -12.01 -19.61 -2.71
CA ASP A 267 -10.74 -20.33 -2.53
C ASP A 267 -9.58 -19.50 -3.12
N PRO A 268 -8.62 -19.05 -2.29
CA PRO A 268 -7.48 -18.26 -2.75
C PRO A 268 -6.55 -19.04 -3.70
N GLU A 269 -6.56 -20.37 -3.65
CA GLU A 269 -5.76 -21.22 -4.54
C GLU A 269 -6.47 -21.54 -5.87
N ARG A 270 -7.74 -21.16 -6.03
CA ARG A 270 -8.46 -21.42 -7.29
C ARG A 270 -7.72 -20.77 -8.46
N GLU A 271 -7.53 -21.53 -9.53
CA GLU A 271 -6.97 -21.03 -10.77
C GLU A 271 -8.06 -20.36 -11.62
N THR A 272 -7.81 -19.13 -12.08
CA THR A 272 -8.72 -18.41 -12.99
C THR A 272 -8.55 -18.91 -14.42
N ALA A 273 -9.62 -18.87 -15.22
CA ALA A 273 -9.50 -19.12 -16.65
C ALA A 273 -8.64 -18.03 -17.35
N PRO A 274 -7.94 -18.36 -18.45
CA PRO A 274 -7.34 -17.36 -19.32
C PRO A 274 -8.36 -16.33 -19.80
N ARG A 275 -7.99 -15.05 -19.86
CA ARG A 275 -8.90 -13.95 -20.26
C ARG A 275 -8.12 -12.87 -21.00
N GLY A 276 -8.62 -12.45 -22.17
CA GLY A 276 -8.01 -11.37 -22.96
C GLY A 276 -6.55 -11.64 -23.33
N GLY A 277 -6.23 -12.86 -23.78
CA GLY A 277 -4.85 -13.27 -24.12
C GLY A 277 -3.91 -13.48 -22.93
N ARG A 278 -4.33 -13.19 -21.69
CA ARG A 278 -3.54 -13.40 -20.48
C ARG A 278 -3.79 -14.80 -19.89
N PRO A 279 -2.75 -15.48 -19.41
CA PRO A 279 -2.90 -16.81 -18.81
C PRO A 279 -3.73 -16.76 -17.51
N GLY A 280 -4.18 -17.94 -17.10
CA GLY A 280 -4.77 -18.14 -15.77
C GLY A 280 -3.78 -17.77 -14.66
N ALA A 281 -4.30 -17.34 -13.52
CA ALA A 281 -3.51 -17.05 -12.32
C ALA A 281 -4.22 -17.63 -11.10
N ARG A 282 -3.48 -17.86 -10.01
CA ARG A 282 -4.11 -18.18 -8.72
C ARG A 282 -4.88 -16.97 -8.22
N ALA A 283 -6.07 -17.18 -7.66
CA ALA A 283 -6.95 -16.10 -7.23
C ALA A 283 -6.26 -15.14 -6.25
N TRP A 284 -5.45 -15.67 -5.31
CA TRP A 284 -4.70 -14.84 -4.37
C TRP A 284 -3.75 -13.85 -5.06
N MET A 285 -3.17 -14.21 -6.22
CA MET A 285 -2.26 -13.31 -6.95
C MET A 285 -2.99 -12.07 -7.44
N LEU A 286 -4.25 -12.23 -7.89
CA LEU A 286 -5.07 -11.12 -8.37
C LEU A 286 -5.53 -10.21 -7.23
N VAL A 287 -5.83 -10.79 -6.06
CA VAL A 287 -6.16 -10.03 -4.85
C VAL A 287 -4.97 -9.19 -4.37
N VAL A 288 -3.78 -9.80 -4.29
CA VAL A 288 -2.54 -9.09 -3.93
C VAL A 288 -2.23 -7.98 -4.94
N GLN A 289 -2.35 -8.30 -6.23
CA GLN A 289 -2.12 -7.34 -7.30
C GLN A 289 -3.11 -6.17 -7.23
N ALA A 290 -4.40 -6.41 -6.94
CA ALA A 290 -5.38 -5.35 -6.81
C ALA A 290 -5.03 -4.37 -5.67
N VAL A 291 -4.64 -4.88 -4.50
CA VAL A 291 -4.24 -4.04 -3.36
C VAL A 291 -2.97 -3.24 -3.68
N HIS A 292 -1.92 -3.92 -4.13
CA HIS A 292 -0.62 -3.29 -4.38
C HIS A 292 -0.67 -2.28 -5.54
N HIS A 293 -1.20 -2.68 -6.69
CA HIS A 293 -1.28 -1.82 -7.88
C HIS A 293 -2.12 -0.57 -7.59
N ALA A 294 -3.18 -0.72 -6.79
CA ALA A 294 -3.99 0.42 -6.40
C ALA A 294 -3.22 1.41 -5.51
N ASN A 295 -2.45 0.92 -4.53
CA ASN A 295 -1.55 1.78 -3.73
C ASN A 295 -0.54 2.53 -4.62
N GLU A 296 0.14 1.81 -5.52
CA GLU A 296 1.17 2.39 -6.40
C GLU A 296 0.61 3.56 -7.23
N HIS A 297 -0.53 3.38 -7.88
CA HIS A 297 -1.11 4.46 -8.70
C HIS A 297 -1.75 5.58 -7.88
N ARG A 298 -2.22 5.32 -6.65
CA ARG A 298 -2.59 6.39 -5.71
C ARG A 298 -1.37 7.21 -5.30
N ALA A 299 -0.23 6.57 -5.02
CA ALA A 299 1.01 7.25 -4.71
C ALA A 299 1.53 8.09 -5.90
N HIS A 300 1.40 7.61 -7.14
CA HIS A 300 1.65 8.43 -8.34
C HIS A 300 0.74 9.66 -8.40
N ALA A 301 -0.57 9.50 -8.20
CA ALA A 301 -1.51 10.61 -8.20
C ALA A 301 -1.20 11.65 -7.10
N CYS A 302 -0.90 11.20 -5.87
CA CYS A 302 -0.48 12.08 -4.78
C CYS A 302 0.85 12.79 -5.10
N SER A 303 1.79 12.10 -5.77
CA SER A 303 3.04 12.72 -6.22
C SER A 303 2.80 13.81 -7.27
N ILE A 304 1.89 13.59 -8.23
CA ILE A 304 1.47 14.61 -9.19
C ILE A 304 0.86 15.81 -8.44
N LEU A 305 -0.13 15.58 -7.57
CA LEU A 305 -0.78 16.66 -6.83
C LEU A 305 0.23 17.46 -5.98
N GLY A 306 1.12 16.77 -5.25
CA GLY A 306 2.15 17.39 -4.42
C GLY A 306 3.16 18.22 -5.23
N ALA A 307 3.62 17.70 -6.38
CA ALA A 307 4.56 18.40 -7.27
C ALA A 307 3.97 19.73 -7.80
N HIS A 308 2.65 19.77 -8.00
CA HIS A 308 1.90 20.95 -8.45
C HIS A 308 1.34 21.79 -7.29
N ARG A 309 1.70 21.47 -6.05
CA ARG A 309 1.23 22.16 -4.82
C ARG A 309 -0.29 22.17 -4.67
N LEU A 310 -0.94 21.14 -5.20
CA LEU A 310 -2.36 20.91 -5.05
C LEU A 310 -2.61 20.03 -3.82
N ALA A 311 -3.62 20.37 -3.03
CA ALA A 311 -3.97 19.58 -1.86
C ALA A 311 -4.54 18.22 -2.27
N HIS A 312 -3.89 17.15 -1.82
CA HIS A 312 -4.36 15.77 -1.92
C HIS A 312 -4.97 15.30 -0.60
N PRO A 313 -5.85 14.29 -0.61
CA PRO A 313 -6.40 13.75 0.63
C PRO A 313 -5.34 12.93 1.38
N ASP A 314 -5.55 12.75 2.69
CA ASP A 314 -4.83 11.75 3.47
C ASP A 314 -5.48 10.38 3.22
N LEU A 315 -4.70 9.45 2.68
CA LEU A 315 -5.17 8.16 2.16
C LEU A 315 -4.59 6.97 2.93
N ASP A 316 -3.87 7.22 4.02
CA ASP A 316 -3.20 6.16 4.78
C ASP A 316 -4.20 5.31 5.59
N GLY A 317 -3.69 4.27 6.24
CA GLY A 317 -4.47 3.39 7.10
C GLY A 317 -5.07 4.12 8.31
N TRP A 318 -4.42 5.19 8.78
CA TRP A 318 -4.93 6.02 9.87
C TRP A 318 -6.15 6.83 9.43
N GLY A 319 -6.09 7.48 8.26
CA GLY A 319 -7.19 8.20 7.64
C GLY A 319 -8.41 7.29 7.43
N TYR A 320 -8.19 6.08 6.92
CA TYR A 320 -9.26 5.09 6.81
C TYR A 320 -9.77 4.65 8.20
N GLY A 321 -8.88 4.45 9.17
CA GLY A 321 -9.24 4.14 10.54
C GLY A 321 -10.14 5.19 11.20
N TRP A 322 -9.92 6.48 10.92
CA TRP A 322 -10.82 7.56 11.37
C TRP A 322 -12.17 7.49 10.66
N ALA A 323 -12.17 7.31 9.33
CA ALA A 323 -13.40 7.21 8.55
C ALA A 323 -14.27 6.01 8.93
N ASP A 324 -13.65 4.88 9.30
CA ASP A 324 -14.32 3.64 9.73
C ASP A 324 -14.67 3.62 11.23
N GLY A 325 -14.24 4.63 12.00
CA GLY A 325 -14.48 4.69 13.46
C GLY A 325 -13.60 3.74 14.29
N ALA A 326 -12.51 3.24 13.72
CA ALA A 326 -11.53 2.37 14.38
C ALA A 326 -10.48 3.12 15.23
N LEU A 327 -10.60 4.45 15.29
CA LEU A 327 -9.77 5.33 16.09
C LEU A 327 -10.62 6.12 17.09
N PRO A 328 -11.20 5.50 18.14
CA PRO A 328 -12.08 6.20 19.06
C PRO A 328 -11.33 7.26 19.87
N ASP A 329 -11.95 8.43 20.00
CA ASP A 329 -11.48 9.52 20.85
C ASP A 329 -11.84 9.25 22.32
N GLY A 330 -10.80 9.18 23.15
CA GLY A 330 -10.90 8.94 24.59
C GLY A 330 -10.98 10.22 25.42
N GLY A 331 -11.04 11.39 24.78
CA GLY A 331 -11.04 12.70 25.42
C GLY A 331 -9.64 13.23 25.77
N PRO A 332 -9.55 14.33 26.52
CA PRO A 332 -8.27 14.85 26.99
C PRO A 332 -7.54 13.79 27.83
N ALA A 333 -6.22 13.69 27.65
CA ALA A 333 -5.38 12.90 28.53
C ALA A 333 -5.30 13.58 29.89
N ASP A 334 -5.36 12.79 30.97
CA ASP A 334 -5.16 13.32 32.31
C ASP A 334 -3.77 13.97 32.40
N PRO A 335 -3.65 15.16 33.00
CA PRO A 335 -2.34 15.76 33.25
C PRO A 335 -1.54 14.81 34.14
N ALA A 336 -0.38 14.39 33.64
CA ALA A 336 0.58 13.55 34.36
C ALA A 336 1.12 14.23 35.61
#